data_AF-A0A0V0SIY4-F1
#
_entry.id   AF-A0A0V0SIY4-F1
#
_cell.length_a   1.000
_cell.length_b   1.000
_cell.length_c   1.000
_cell.angle_alpha   90.00
_cell.angle_beta   90.00
_cell.angle_gamma   90.00
#
_symmetry.space_group_name_H-M   'P 1'
#
loop_
_entity.id
_entity.type
_entity.pdbx_description
1 polymer ?
#
loop_
_entity_poly.entity_id
_entity_poly.type
_entity_poly.pdbx_seq_one_letter_code
_entity_poly.pdbx_strand_id
1 'polypeptide(L)'
;MDAGDLRVHCLHPLYRQYLLNCGDPKLNMDPFEYLGLRLQSLSAAFMLPLLLTTLFCLGPISLLLFNYFQISSHSQIPSSEFLIVLRNVLLAPLCEEMVFRCCMVNVAASCFQPFSVVLFMPIYFAAAHLHHALDKTDFVCGWRQILRVHCDRLIITYLFGVYNTFIYLRTHHFISAFVCHALCNFIGFPEPEMYYSLNERWKRSVVLSVTFIGILLWMMSLYPLTNPSLYGNKLFV
;
A
#
# COMPACT_ATOMS: atom_id res chain seq x y z
N MET A 1 25.03 33.11 -5.27
CA MET A 1 23.80 32.33 -5.52
C MET A 1 23.85 31.14 -4.59
N ASP A 2 23.13 31.22 -3.47
CA ASP A 2 23.12 30.17 -2.45
C ASP A 2 22.42 28.92 -2.97
N ALA A 3 22.87 27.74 -2.54
CA ALA A 3 22.31 26.44 -2.94
C ALA A 3 20.82 26.26 -2.61
N GLY A 4 20.25 27.14 -1.77
CA GLY A 4 18.81 27.22 -1.53
C GLY A 4 18.02 27.78 -2.71
N ASP A 5 18.60 28.69 -3.51
CA ASP A 5 17.89 29.40 -4.58
C ASP A 5 17.61 28.49 -5.80
N LEU A 6 18.52 27.54 -6.07
CA LEU A 6 18.35 26.54 -7.14
C LEU A 6 17.27 25.49 -6.84
N ARG A 7 17.05 25.13 -5.57
CA ARG A 7 16.10 24.06 -5.18
C ARG A 7 14.64 24.46 -5.43
N VAL A 8 14.34 25.76 -5.46
CA VAL A 8 12.99 26.32 -5.57
C VAL A 8 12.61 26.65 -7.03
N HIS A 9 13.53 26.50 -7.99
CA HIS A 9 13.26 26.77 -9.41
C HIS A 9 12.52 25.63 -10.14
N CYS A 10 12.53 24.41 -9.60
CA CYS A 10 11.82 23.27 -10.18
C CYS A 10 10.34 23.17 -9.78
N LEU A 11 9.88 24.01 -8.83
CA LEU A 11 8.50 24.03 -8.39
C LEU A 11 7.66 24.98 -9.25
N HIS A 12 6.41 24.58 -9.53
CA HIS A 12 5.47 25.41 -10.27
C HIS A 12 5.31 26.79 -9.57
N PRO A 13 5.29 27.92 -10.31
CA PRO A 13 5.30 29.28 -9.73
C PRO A 13 4.19 29.54 -8.70
N LEU A 14 2.99 29.01 -8.93
CA LEU A 14 1.87 29.11 -7.99
C LEU A 14 2.13 28.38 -6.67
N TYR A 15 2.79 27.22 -6.72
CA TYR A 15 3.13 26.43 -5.54
C TYR A 15 4.25 27.08 -4.74
N ARG A 16 5.25 27.64 -5.42
CA ARG A 16 6.29 28.48 -4.82
C ARG A 16 5.67 29.65 -4.06
N GLN A 17 4.71 30.35 -4.67
CA GLN A 17 4.09 31.54 -4.06
C GLN A 17 3.19 31.20 -2.87
N TYR A 18 2.49 30.06 -2.91
CA TYR A 18 1.73 29.54 -1.76
C TYR A 18 2.64 29.19 -0.57
N LEU A 19 3.72 28.43 -0.82
CA LEU A 19 4.68 28.07 0.22
C LEU A 19 5.31 29.30 0.87
N LEU A 20 5.71 30.29 0.06
CA LEU A 20 6.34 31.54 0.54
C LEU A 20 5.38 32.37 1.42
N ASN A 21 4.09 32.40 1.08
CA ASN A 21 3.08 33.13 1.85
C ASN A 21 2.73 32.46 3.19
N CYS A 22 2.95 31.15 3.33
CA CYS A 22 2.63 30.40 4.54
C CYS A 22 3.78 30.33 5.56
N GLY A 23 5.00 30.78 5.22
CA GLY A 23 6.18 30.57 6.07
C GLY A 23 6.42 29.09 6.39
N ASP A 24 6.04 28.20 5.46
CA ASP A 24 5.91 26.77 5.71
C ASP A 24 7.31 26.12 5.85
N PRO A 25 7.63 25.42 6.95
CA PRO A 25 8.92 24.74 7.13
C PRO A 25 9.29 23.78 6.00
N LYS A 26 8.31 23.37 5.17
CA LYS A 26 8.52 22.58 3.94
C LYS A 26 9.38 23.27 2.88
N LEU A 27 9.55 24.60 2.92
CA LEU A 27 10.36 25.37 1.94
C LEU A 27 11.86 25.07 1.99
N ASN A 28 12.37 24.73 3.16
CA ASN A 28 13.81 24.46 3.38
C ASN A 28 14.14 22.96 3.37
N MET A 29 13.13 22.12 3.15
CA MET A 29 13.27 20.67 3.18
C MET A 29 13.88 20.17 1.87
N ASP A 30 14.71 19.12 1.96
CA ASP A 30 15.24 18.47 0.77
C ASP A 30 14.08 17.85 -0.05
N PRO A 31 14.07 17.97 -1.40
CA PRO A 31 13.00 17.41 -2.22
C PRO A 31 12.78 15.91 -2.01
N PHE A 32 13.85 15.14 -1.78
CA PHE A 32 13.72 13.70 -1.49
C PHE A 32 13.07 13.47 -0.13
N GLU A 33 13.44 14.27 0.87
CA GLU A 33 12.85 14.18 2.20
C GLU A 33 11.36 14.57 2.17
N TYR A 34 10.98 15.59 1.39
CA TYR A 34 9.57 15.96 1.16
C TYR A 34 8.78 14.84 0.49
N LEU A 35 9.41 14.05 -0.39
CA LEU A 35 8.80 12.87 -1.00
C LEU A 35 8.78 11.65 -0.06
N GLY A 36 9.28 11.77 1.17
CA GLY A 36 9.43 10.65 2.12
C GLY A 36 10.55 9.66 1.75
N LEU A 37 11.45 10.04 0.84
CA LEU A 37 12.65 9.28 0.45
C LEU A 37 13.80 9.67 1.38
N ARG A 38 13.84 9.05 2.56
CA ARG A 38 14.82 9.33 3.61
C ARG A 38 15.40 8.07 4.22
N LEU A 39 16.59 8.19 4.80
CA LEU A 39 17.28 7.10 5.52
C LEU A 39 17.02 7.12 7.03
N GLN A 40 16.57 8.26 7.56
CA GLN A 40 16.26 8.39 8.98
C GLN A 40 15.12 7.44 9.36
N SER A 41 15.31 6.68 10.44
CA SER A 41 14.35 5.68 10.93
C SER A 41 13.97 4.61 9.90
N LEU A 42 14.86 4.31 8.94
CA LEU A 42 14.63 3.31 7.90
C LEU A 42 14.27 1.92 8.45
N SER A 43 14.90 1.52 9.56
CA SER A 43 14.60 0.24 10.23
C SER A 43 13.17 0.17 10.73
N ALA A 44 12.68 1.23 11.39
CA ALA A 44 11.29 1.34 11.83
C ALA A 44 10.34 1.41 10.63
N ALA A 45 10.71 2.19 9.61
CA ALA A 45 9.97 2.35 8.35
C ALA A 45 9.76 1.03 7.60
N PHE A 46 10.71 0.11 7.70
CA PHE A 46 10.61 -1.21 7.10
C PHE A 46 9.87 -2.18 8.03
N MET A 47 10.34 -2.35 9.28
CA MET A 47 9.92 -3.47 10.13
C MET A 47 8.50 -3.31 10.68
N LEU A 48 8.12 -2.13 11.15
CA LEU A 48 6.83 -1.95 11.83
C LEU A 48 5.63 -2.01 10.87
N PRO A 49 5.64 -1.37 9.69
CA PRO A 49 4.56 -1.52 8.71
C PRO A 49 4.50 -2.92 8.11
N LEU A 50 5.65 -3.58 7.96
CA LEU A 50 5.71 -4.97 7.52
C LEU A 50 5.05 -5.91 8.56
N LEU A 51 5.39 -5.75 9.85
CA LEU A 51 4.75 -6.49 10.94
C LEU A 51 3.24 -6.23 10.96
N LEU A 52 2.83 -4.97 10.92
CA LEU A 52 1.42 -4.58 10.94
C LEU A 52 0.65 -5.20 9.78
N THR A 53 1.19 -5.14 8.57
CA THR A 53 0.56 -5.73 7.38
C THR A 53 0.57 -7.26 7.45
N THR A 54 1.60 -7.87 8.05
CA THR A 54 1.63 -9.32 8.30
C THR A 54 0.50 -9.74 9.25
N LEU A 55 0.23 -8.97 10.31
CA LEU A 55 -0.89 -9.23 11.22
C LEU A 55 -2.24 -9.22 10.47
N PHE A 56 -2.42 -8.22 9.60
CA PHE A 56 -3.62 -8.14 8.74
C PHE A 56 -3.74 -9.35 7.80
N CYS A 57 -2.61 -9.80 7.24
CA CYS A 57 -2.55 -10.90 6.28
C CYS A 57 -2.44 -12.30 6.91
N LEU A 58 -2.58 -12.46 8.23
CA LEU A 58 -2.43 -13.79 8.89
C LEU A 58 -3.37 -14.85 8.31
N GLY A 59 -4.58 -14.48 7.94
CA GLY A 59 -5.54 -15.34 7.25
C GLY A 59 -5.00 -15.91 5.94
N PRO A 60 -4.77 -15.06 4.92
CA PRO A 60 -4.12 -15.46 3.67
C PRO A 60 -2.82 -16.23 3.84
N ILE A 61 -1.96 -15.86 4.81
CA ILE A 61 -0.72 -16.59 5.11
C ILE A 61 -1.04 -18.03 5.55
N SER A 62 -1.99 -18.21 6.46
CA SER A 62 -2.39 -19.56 6.91
C SER A 62 -2.94 -20.42 5.77
N LEU A 63 -3.66 -19.81 4.81
CA LEU A 63 -4.12 -20.48 3.61
C LEU A 63 -2.94 -20.91 2.70
N LEU A 64 -1.99 -20.01 2.46
CA LEU A 64 -0.79 -20.31 1.67
C LEU A 64 0.02 -21.44 2.31
N LEU A 65 0.14 -21.46 3.63
CA LEU A 65 0.80 -22.54 4.36
C LEU A 65 0.09 -23.88 4.15
N PHE A 66 -1.24 -23.92 4.27
CA PHE A 66 -2.00 -25.16 4.01
C PHE A 66 -1.83 -25.65 2.57
N ASN A 67 -1.85 -24.75 1.59
CA ASN A 67 -1.63 -25.10 0.19
C ASN A 67 -0.19 -25.57 -0.07
N TYR A 68 0.81 -24.92 0.54
CA TYR A 68 2.21 -25.32 0.44
C TYR A 68 2.47 -26.71 1.04
N PHE A 69 1.96 -26.99 2.25
CA PHE A 69 2.09 -28.31 2.86
C PHE A 69 1.39 -29.42 2.05
N GLN A 70 0.31 -29.07 1.35
CA GLN A 70 -0.42 -30.00 0.48
C GLN A 70 0.33 -30.27 -0.84
N ILE A 71 1.04 -29.26 -1.37
CA ILE A 71 1.89 -29.37 -2.57
C ILE A 71 3.32 -29.73 -2.12
N SER A 72 3.50 -30.92 -1.54
CA SER A 72 4.83 -31.55 -1.44
C SER A 72 5.16 -32.23 -2.77
N SER A 73 5.43 -31.44 -3.80
CA SER A 73 6.09 -31.90 -5.01
C SER A 73 6.95 -30.77 -5.55
N HIS A 74 8.28 -30.95 -5.49
CA HIS A 74 9.27 -30.04 -6.04
C HIS A 74 8.94 -29.66 -7.49
N SER A 75 8.35 -28.49 -7.68
CA SER A 75 8.36 -27.79 -8.96
C SER A 75 9.38 -26.67 -8.83
N GLN A 76 10.48 -26.77 -9.58
CA GLN A 76 11.39 -25.65 -9.73
C GLN A 76 10.64 -24.56 -10.48
N ILE A 77 10.62 -23.34 -9.91
CA ILE A 77 10.06 -22.17 -10.60
C ILE A 77 10.86 -21.98 -11.88
N PRO A 78 10.26 -22.13 -13.07
CA PRO A 78 10.98 -21.97 -14.32
C PRO A 78 11.53 -20.53 -14.39
N SER A 79 12.78 -20.38 -14.86
CA SER A 79 13.49 -19.09 -14.91
C SER A 79 12.75 -17.99 -15.68
N SER A 80 11.83 -18.35 -16.57
CA SER A 80 10.93 -17.44 -17.30
C SER A 80 9.89 -16.74 -16.42
N GLU A 81 9.56 -17.30 -15.26
CA GLU A 81 8.58 -16.69 -14.33
C GLU A 81 9.21 -15.70 -13.35
N PHE A 82 10.54 -15.77 -13.14
CA PHE A 82 11.22 -14.87 -12.19
C PHE A 82 11.03 -13.40 -12.53
N LEU A 83 11.19 -13.02 -13.81
CA LEU A 83 11.01 -11.63 -14.24
C LEU A 83 9.56 -11.15 -14.05
N ILE A 84 8.58 -12.04 -14.23
CA ILE A 84 7.16 -11.75 -14.03
C ILE A 84 6.88 -11.53 -12.55
N VAL A 85 7.40 -12.40 -11.69
CA VAL A 85 7.27 -12.27 -10.23
C VAL A 85 7.98 -11.02 -9.72
N LEU A 86 9.20 -10.75 -10.18
CA LEU A 86 9.96 -9.54 -9.84
C LEU A 86 9.18 -8.28 -10.23
N ARG A 87 8.64 -8.26 -11.46
CA ARG A 87 7.83 -7.14 -11.94
C ARG A 87 6.60 -6.94 -11.06
N ASN A 88 5.83 -8.00 -10.82
CA ASN A 88 4.56 -7.89 -10.11
C ASN A 88 4.79 -7.57 -8.63
N VAL A 89 5.71 -8.25 -7.94
CA VAL A 89 5.87 -8.13 -6.49
C VAL A 89 6.70 -6.93 -6.07
N LEU A 90 7.67 -6.50 -6.88
CA LEU A 90 8.59 -5.42 -6.51
C LEU A 90 8.48 -4.20 -7.42
N LEU A 91 8.63 -4.35 -8.74
CA LEU A 91 8.73 -3.17 -9.62
C LEU A 91 7.42 -2.39 -9.74
N ALA A 92 6.29 -3.08 -9.88
CA ALA A 92 4.98 -2.41 -9.96
C ALA A 92 4.65 -1.65 -8.65
N PRO A 93 4.72 -2.27 -7.46
CA PRO A 93 4.56 -1.55 -6.19
C PRO A 93 5.53 -0.38 -6.01
N LEU A 94 6.79 -0.53 -6.45
CA LEU A 94 7.78 0.54 -6.39
C LEU A 94 7.31 1.78 -7.17
N CYS A 95 6.94 1.59 -8.44
CA CYS A 95 6.49 2.67 -9.31
C CYS A 95 5.17 3.28 -8.84
N GLU A 96 4.21 2.45 -8.45
CA GLU A 96 2.90 2.90 -7.99
C GLU A 96 3.00 3.73 -6.71
N GLU A 97 3.79 3.29 -5.72
CA GLU A 97 3.93 4.06 -4.48
C GLU A 97 4.70 5.37 -4.67
N MET A 98 5.66 5.42 -5.60
CA MET A 98 6.29 6.70 -5.96
C MET A 98 5.27 7.69 -6.53
N VAL A 99 4.42 7.27 -7.48
CA VAL A 99 3.44 8.16 -8.11
C VAL A 99 2.32 8.53 -7.14
N PHE A 100 1.67 7.54 -6.54
CA PHE A 100 0.48 7.79 -5.73
C PHE A 100 0.79 8.35 -4.35
N ARG A 101 1.88 7.93 -3.70
CA ARG A 101 2.18 8.33 -2.31
C ARG A 101 3.21 9.44 -2.25
N CYS A 102 4.36 9.27 -2.89
CA CYS A 102 5.37 10.31 -2.89
C CYS A 102 4.91 11.57 -3.64
N CYS A 103 4.27 11.44 -4.81
CA CYS A 103 3.86 12.62 -5.57
C CYS A 103 2.44 13.10 -5.20
N MET A 104 1.41 12.30 -5.47
CA MET A 104 0.02 12.77 -5.37
C MET A 104 -0.42 13.08 -3.93
N VAL A 105 -0.14 12.17 -2.99
CA VAL A 105 -0.54 12.36 -1.58
C VAL A 105 0.19 13.55 -0.94
N ASN A 106 1.47 13.77 -1.20
CA ASN A 106 2.17 14.93 -0.63
C ASN A 106 1.63 16.27 -1.16
N VAL A 107 1.34 16.36 -2.47
CA VAL A 107 0.71 17.56 -3.04
C VAL A 107 -0.67 17.78 -2.42
N ALA A 108 -1.48 16.73 -2.31
CA ALA A 108 -2.80 16.82 -1.70
C ALA A 108 -2.74 17.21 -0.22
N ALA A 109 -1.78 16.65 0.54
CA ALA A 109 -1.60 16.95 1.96
C ALA A 109 -1.04 18.36 2.23
N SER A 110 -0.57 19.08 1.20
CA SER A 110 -0.27 20.52 1.30
C SER A 110 -1.53 21.40 1.23
N CYS A 111 -2.65 20.86 0.75
CA CYS A 111 -3.89 21.62 0.49
C CYS A 111 -5.09 21.13 1.30
N PHE A 112 -5.07 19.89 1.77
CA PHE A 112 -6.21 19.24 2.43
C PHE A 112 -5.84 18.63 3.77
N GLN A 113 -6.85 18.48 4.64
CA GLN A 113 -6.69 17.81 5.92
C GLN A 113 -6.25 16.35 5.74
N PRO A 114 -5.36 15.80 6.58
CA PRO A 114 -4.85 14.43 6.43
C PRO A 114 -5.95 13.37 6.29
N PHE A 115 -7.04 13.51 7.07
CA PHE A 115 -8.18 12.60 6.98
C PHE A 115 -8.84 12.60 5.58
N SER A 116 -9.03 13.78 4.97
CA SER A 116 -9.56 13.90 3.61
C SER A 116 -8.62 13.28 2.59
N VAL A 117 -7.31 13.45 2.74
CA VAL A 117 -6.31 12.85 1.86
C VAL A 117 -6.35 11.32 1.95
N VAL A 118 -6.45 10.77 3.16
CA VAL A 118 -6.59 9.32 3.41
C VAL A 118 -7.83 8.73 2.73
N LEU A 119 -8.94 9.48 2.66
CA LEU A 119 -10.17 8.99 2.04
C LEU A 119 -10.22 9.20 0.52
N PHE A 120 -9.79 10.37 0.01
CA PHE A 120 -10.03 10.73 -1.39
C PHE A 120 -8.90 10.39 -2.35
N MET A 121 -7.63 10.45 -1.95
CA MET A 121 -6.53 10.07 -2.84
C MET A 121 -6.59 8.60 -3.32
N PRO A 122 -7.01 7.64 -2.48
CA PRO A 122 -7.20 6.25 -2.92
C PRO A 122 -8.19 6.04 -4.06
N ILE A 123 -9.12 6.98 -4.32
CA ILE A 123 -10.04 6.89 -5.46
C ILE A 123 -9.27 6.88 -6.78
N TYR A 124 -8.24 7.72 -6.91
CA TYR A 124 -7.39 7.76 -8.10
C TYR A 124 -6.57 6.48 -8.25
N PHE A 125 -6.07 5.95 -7.14
CA PHE A 125 -5.35 4.68 -7.12
C PHE A 125 -6.27 3.54 -7.60
N ALA A 126 -7.50 3.44 -7.07
CA ALA A 126 -8.46 2.44 -7.50
C ALA A 126 -8.90 2.61 -8.96
N ALA A 127 -9.15 3.85 -9.40
CA ALA A 127 -9.51 4.15 -10.78
C ALA A 127 -8.41 3.76 -11.78
N ALA A 128 -7.14 3.99 -11.43
CA ALA A 128 -6.01 3.56 -12.25
C ALA A 128 -5.96 2.04 -12.44
N HIS A 129 -6.52 1.25 -11.52
CA HIS A 129 -6.59 -0.22 -11.60
C HIS A 129 -7.80 -0.76 -12.36
N LEU A 130 -8.70 0.13 -12.83
CA LEU A 130 -9.86 -0.30 -13.60
C LEU A 130 -9.46 -1.02 -14.90
N HIS A 131 -8.35 -0.64 -15.53
CA HIS A 131 -7.88 -1.28 -16.75
C HIS A 131 -7.52 -2.76 -16.52
N HIS A 132 -6.85 -3.11 -15.42
CA HIS A 132 -6.58 -4.51 -15.05
C HIS A 132 -7.84 -5.30 -14.74
N ALA A 133 -8.86 -4.62 -14.19
CA ALA A 133 -10.16 -5.24 -14.00
C ALA A 133 -10.75 -5.61 -15.37
N LEU A 134 -10.77 -4.68 -16.33
CA LEU A 134 -11.34 -4.86 -17.67
C LEU A 134 -10.57 -5.86 -18.56
N ASP A 135 -9.25 -5.99 -18.40
CA ASP A 135 -8.44 -6.90 -19.24
C ASP A 135 -8.66 -8.39 -18.92
N LYS A 136 -9.16 -8.73 -17.72
CA LYS A 136 -9.43 -10.11 -17.29
C LYS A 136 -10.85 -10.59 -17.60
N THR A 137 -11.56 -9.86 -18.46
CA THR A 137 -12.97 -10.14 -18.73
C THR A 137 -13.10 -11.19 -19.82
N ASP A 138 -13.33 -12.44 -19.43
CA ASP A 138 -13.94 -13.40 -20.34
C ASP A 138 -15.43 -13.04 -20.50
N PHE A 139 -15.77 -12.41 -21.62
CA PHE A 139 -17.15 -12.03 -21.99
C PHE A 139 -18.12 -13.21 -22.14
N VAL A 140 -17.65 -14.43 -21.83
CA VAL A 140 -18.46 -15.66 -21.72
C VAL A 140 -19.39 -15.59 -20.51
N CYS A 141 -19.02 -14.86 -19.46
CA CYS A 141 -19.83 -14.66 -18.26
C CYS A 141 -20.82 -13.49 -18.47
N GLY A 142 -22.06 -13.60 -17.99
CA GLY A 142 -23.06 -12.54 -18.13
C GLY A 142 -22.62 -11.22 -17.45
N TRP A 143 -23.04 -10.08 -18.01
CA TRP A 143 -22.61 -8.72 -17.60
C TRP A 143 -22.74 -8.43 -16.09
N ARG A 144 -23.69 -9.06 -15.39
CA ARG A 144 -23.88 -8.90 -13.93
C ARG A 144 -22.75 -9.50 -13.11
N GLN A 145 -22.18 -10.61 -13.55
CA GLN A 145 -21.07 -11.28 -12.86
C GLN A 145 -19.77 -10.50 -13.07
N ILE A 146 -19.54 -10.06 -14.30
CA ILE A 146 -18.45 -9.16 -14.69
C ILE A 146 -18.47 -7.90 -13.81
N LEU A 147 -19.62 -7.23 -13.74
CA LEU A 147 -19.78 -6.02 -12.93
C LEU A 147 -19.48 -6.28 -11.44
N ARG A 148 -19.98 -7.40 -10.88
CA ARG A 148 -19.74 -7.75 -9.48
C ARG A 148 -18.26 -7.96 -9.18
N VAL A 149 -17.57 -8.77 -9.97
CA VAL A 149 -16.13 -9.06 -9.79
C VAL A 149 -15.30 -7.78 -9.91
N HIS A 150 -15.61 -6.89 -10.86
CA HIS A 150 -14.91 -5.62 -10.98
C HIS A 150 -15.17 -4.68 -9.80
N CYS A 151 -16.43 -4.57 -9.34
CA CYS A 151 -16.78 -3.76 -8.19
C CYS A 151 -16.07 -4.25 -6.92
N ASP A 152 -16.09 -5.56 -6.66
CA ASP A 152 -15.46 -6.15 -5.48
C ASP A 152 -13.94 -5.92 -5.51
N ARG A 153 -13.30 -6.10 -6.68
CA ARG A 153 -11.86 -5.84 -6.85
C ARG A 153 -11.52 -4.36 -6.62
N LEU A 154 -12.30 -3.44 -7.19
CA LEU A 154 -12.09 -2.00 -7.00
C LEU A 154 -12.27 -1.56 -5.55
N ILE A 155 -13.26 -2.13 -4.84
CA ILE A 155 -13.48 -1.83 -3.42
C ILE A 155 -12.25 -2.26 -2.61
N ILE A 156 -11.73 -3.46 -2.84
CA ILE A 156 -10.52 -3.94 -2.16
C ILE A 156 -9.32 -3.05 -2.51
N THR A 157 -9.13 -2.69 -3.78
CA THR A 157 -8.05 -1.79 -4.21
C THR A 157 -8.18 -0.41 -3.57
N TYR A 158 -9.40 0.13 -3.43
CA TYR A 158 -9.66 1.38 -2.73
C TYR A 158 -9.32 1.28 -1.23
N LEU A 159 -9.79 0.23 -0.55
CA LEU A 159 -9.53 0.02 0.89
C LEU A 159 -8.03 -0.16 1.18
N PHE A 160 -7.32 -0.91 0.33
CA PHE A 160 -5.86 -0.97 0.37
C PHE A 160 -5.25 0.43 0.16
N GLY A 161 -5.81 1.17 -0.79
CA GLY A 161 -5.38 2.53 -1.06
C GLY A 161 -5.49 3.44 0.18
N VAL A 162 -6.60 3.35 0.91
CA VAL A 162 -6.86 4.06 2.18
C VAL A 162 -5.84 3.64 3.23
N TYR A 163 -5.66 2.34 3.44
CA TYR A 163 -4.69 1.81 4.39
C TYR A 163 -3.27 2.30 4.10
N ASN A 164 -2.80 2.17 2.86
CA ASN A 164 -1.43 2.52 2.52
C ASN A 164 -1.19 4.04 2.56
N THR A 165 -2.21 4.85 2.25
CA THR A 165 -2.15 6.31 2.41
C THR A 165 -2.11 6.71 3.89
N PHE A 166 -2.87 6.03 4.74
CA PHE A 166 -2.80 6.21 6.19
C PHE A 166 -1.39 5.89 6.71
N ILE A 167 -0.82 4.74 6.35
CA ILE A 167 0.56 4.36 6.71
C ILE A 167 1.54 5.43 6.22
N TYR A 168 1.44 5.85 4.96
CA TYR A 168 2.34 6.85 4.39
C TYR A 168 2.27 8.18 5.14
N LEU A 169 1.09 8.71 5.45
CA LEU A 169 0.97 9.99 6.15
C LEU A 169 1.45 9.92 7.61
N ARG A 170 1.20 8.80 8.29
CA ARG A 170 1.66 8.59 9.68
C ARG A 170 3.17 8.43 9.78
N THR A 171 3.78 7.71 8.84
CA THR A 171 5.23 7.42 8.84
C THR A 171 6.06 8.46 8.09
N HIS A 172 5.45 9.16 7.13
CA HIS A 172 6.11 9.94 6.09
C HIS A 172 7.36 9.26 5.56
N HIS A 173 7.20 8.02 5.08
CA HIS A 173 8.30 7.21 4.61
C HIS A 173 7.86 6.33 3.44
N PHE A 174 8.55 6.46 2.32
CA PHE A 174 8.29 5.69 1.11
C PHE A 174 8.36 4.18 1.37
N ILE A 175 9.44 3.73 2.02
CA ILE A 175 9.66 2.32 2.35
C ILE A 175 8.48 1.70 3.10
N SER A 176 7.83 2.45 4.01
CA SER A 176 6.66 1.96 4.73
C SER A 176 5.50 1.62 3.80
N ALA A 177 5.18 2.50 2.84
CA ALA A 177 4.13 2.23 1.86
C ALA A 177 4.53 1.12 0.88
N PHE A 178 5.79 1.11 0.45
CA PHE A 178 6.32 0.14 -0.49
C PHE A 178 6.28 -1.30 0.07
N VAL A 179 6.75 -1.53 1.30
CA VAL A 179 6.78 -2.89 1.87
C VAL A 179 5.39 -3.43 2.15
N CYS A 180 4.46 -2.57 2.58
CA CYS A 180 3.05 -2.96 2.74
C CYS A 180 2.46 -3.41 1.39
N HIS A 181 2.72 -2.64 0.33
CA HIS A 181 2.24 -2.98 -1.01
C HIS A 181 2.89 -4.27 -1.54
N ALA A 182 4.22 -4.36 -1.52
CA ALA A 182 4.94 -5.54 -1.99
C ALA A 182 4.48 -6.81 -1.25
N LEU A 183 4.28 -6.74 0.07
CA LEU A 183 3.77 -7.86 0.87
C LEU A 183 2.35 -8.24 0.46
N CYS A 184 1.44 -7.27 0.33
CA CYS A 184 0.07 -7.55 -0.12
C CYS A 184 0.04 -8.12 -1.54
N ASN A 185 0.92 -7.68 -2.44
CA ASN A 185 0.97 -8.22 -3.80
C ASN A 185 1.60 -9.62 -3.87
N PHE A 186 2.47 -9.95 -2.91
CA PHE A 186 3.03 -11.30 -2.77
C PHE A 186 2.02 -12.28 -2.15
N ILE A 187 1.32 -11.88 -1.09
CA ILE A 187 0.42 -12.77 -0.32
C ILE A 187 -0.99 -12.82 -0.93
N GLY A 188 -1.48 -11.70 -1.44
CA GLY A 188 -2.90 -11.49 -1.77
C GLY A 188 -3.73 -10.98 -0.59
N PHE A 189 -4.90 -10.43 -0.90
CA PHE A 189 -5.85 -9.95 0.10
C PHE A 189 -6.73 -11.08 0.64
N PRO A 190 -7.32 -10.94 1.84
CA PRO A 190 -8.31 -11.87 2.37
C PRO A 190 -9.62 -11.84 1.56
N GLU A 191 -9.63 -12.49 0.40
CA GLU A 191 -10.81 -12.63 -0.44
C GLU A 191 -11.67 -13.81 0.04
N PRO A 192 -12.98 -13.62 0.30
CA PRO A 192 -13.85 -14.68 0.83
C PRO A 192 -13.84 -15.97 0.01
N GLU A 193 -13.75 -15.83 -1.31
CA GLU A 193 -13.71 -16.95 -2.27
C GLU A 193 -12.54 -17.89 -2.02
N MET A 194 -11.39 -17.34 -1.59
CA MET A 194 -10.22 -18.15 -1.26
C MET A 194 -10.47 -19.09 -0.09
N TYR A 195 -11.31 -18.71 0.89
CA TYR A 195 -11.61 -19.55 2.04
C TYR A 195 -12.54 -20.71 1.69
N TYR A 196 -13.45 -20.51 0.73
CA TYR A 196 -14.33 -21.56 0.25
C TYR A 196 -13.62 -22.57 -0.66
N SER A 197 -12.42 -22.26 -1.16
CA SER A 197 -11.61 -23.17 -1.97
C SER A 197 -11.06 -24.38 -1.19
N LEU A 198 -10.93 -24.29 0.14
CA LEU A 198 -10.40 -25.37 0.97
C LEU A 198 -11.42 -26.50 1.11
N ASN A 199 -11.14 -27.74 0.72
CA ASN A 199 -12.14 -28.82 0.84
C ASN A 199 -12.47 -29.21 2.31
N GLU A 200 -11.50 -29.09 3.20
CA GLU A 200 -11.62 -29.56 4.58
C GLU A 200 -12.19 -28.49 5.51
N ARG A 201 -13.29 -28.81 6.20
CA ARG A 201 -14.02 -27.89 7.10
C ARG A 201 -13.15 -27.36 8.24
N TRP A 202 -12.26 -28.18 8.80
CA TRP A 202 -11.40 -27.75 9.90
C TRP A 202 -10.35 -26.74 9.43
N LYS A 203 -9.75 -26.92 8.23
CA LYS A 203 -8.83 -25.95 7.62
C LYS A 203 -9.53 -24.60 7.43
N ARG A 204 -10.77 -24.61 6.91
CA ARG A 204 -11.59 -23.38 6.79
C ARG A 204 -11.78 -22.69 8.14
N SER A 205 -12.16 -23.45 9.17
CA SER A 205 -12.37 -22.91 10.51
C SER A 205 -11.11 -22.28 11.08
N VAL A 206 -9.94 -22.94 10.90
CA VAL A 206 -8.64 -22.41 11.32
C VAL A 206 -8.32 -21.10 10.58
N VAL A 207 -8.41 -21.08 9.24
CA VAL A 207 -8.11 -19.87 8.45
C VAL A 207 -9.02 -18.72 8.85
N LEU A 208 -10.33 -18.94 9.01
CA LEU A 208 -11.27 -17.90 9.44
C LEU A 208 -10.94 -17.38 10.85
N SER A 209 -10.64 -18.29 11.78
CA SER A 209 -10.26 -17.93 13.15
C SER A 209 -8.97 -17.10 13.18
N VAL A 210 -7.95 -17.52 12.43
CA VAL A 210 -6.67 -16.81 12.31
C VAL A 210 -6.85 -15.46 11.62
N THR A 211 -7.71 -15.37 10.60
CA THR A 211 -8.07 -14.10 9.95
C THR A 211 -8.68 -13.14 10.96
N PHE A 212 -9.64 -13.59 11.76
CA PHE A 212 -10.28 -12.77 12.79
C PHE A 212 -9.29 -12.29 13.85
N ILE A 213 -8.45 -13.19 14.36
CA ILE A 213 -7.38 -12.85 15.32
C ILE A 213 -6.42 -11.83 14.71
N GLY A 214 -6.01 -12.01 13.45
CA GLY A 214 -5.11 -11.10 12.75
C GLY A 214 -5.69 -9.70 12.59
N ILE A 215 -6.98 -9.59 12.23
CA ILE A 215 -7.69 -8.31 12.14
C ILE A 215 -7.75 -7.64 13.52
N LEU A 216 -8.07 -8.38 14.59
CA LEU A 216 -8.07 -7.83 15.96
C LEU A 216 -6.69 -7.29 16.36
N LEU A 217 -5.64 -8.08 16.16
CA LEU A 217 -4.26 -7.68 16.47
C LEU A 217 -3.81 -6.49 15.63
N TRP A 218 -4.21 -6.43 14.36
CA TRP A 218 -3.97 -5.29 13.48
C TRP A 218 -4.67 -4.04 14.01
N MET A 219 -5.96 -4.10 14.38
CA MET A 219 -6.69 -2.95 14.92
C MET A 219 -6.05 -2.41 16.20
N MET A 220 -5.65 -3.30 17.11
CA MET A 220 -4.97 -2.91 18.36
C MET A 220 -3.59 -2.30 18.11
N SER A 221 -2.88 -2.79 17.09
CA SER A 221 -1.52 -2.36 16.76
C SER A 221 -1.45 -1.16 15.81
N LEU A 222 -2.55 -0.81 15.14
CA LEU A 222 -2.58 0.18 14.06
C LEU A 222 -2.00 1.53 14.49
N TYR A 223 -2.53 2.14 15.55
CA TYR A 223 -2.02 3.43 16.06
C TYR A 223 -0.67 3.33 16.78
N PRO A 224 -0.44 2.34 17.66
CA PRO A 224 0.86 2.20 18.33
C PRO A 224 2.02 2.02 17.36
N LEU A 225 1.89 1.13 16.37
CA LEU A 225 2.96 0.85 15.42
C LEU A 225 3.13 1.94 14.38
N THR A 226 2.12 2.79 14.16
CA THR A 226 2.20 3.93 13.22
C THR A 226 2.37 5.27 13.95
N ASN A 227 2.91 5.27 15.17
CA ASN A 227 3.18 6.51 15.88
C ASN A 227 4.27 7.34 15.14
N PRO A 228 3.99 8.59 14.70
CA PRO A 228 4.91 9.41 13.93
C PRO A 228 6.29 9.58 14.55
N SER A 229 6.38 9.55 15.89
CA SER A 229 7.65 9.68 16.62
C SER A 229 8.63 8.54 16.32
N LEU A 230 8.14 7.32 16.09
CA LEU A 230 8.95 6.14 15.75
C LEU A 230 9.68 6.31 14.41
N TYR A 231 9.11 7.14 13.53
CA TYR A 231 9.61 7.39 12.18
C TYR A 231 10.30 8.76 12.07
N GLY A 232 10.36 9.54 13.16
CA GLY A 232 10.81 10.94 13.10
C GLY A 232 10.00 11.77 12.11
N ASN A 233 8.70 11.50 11.95
CA ASN A 233 7.82 12.28 11.08
C ASN A 233 7.38 13.56 11.81
N LYS A 234 7.63 14.71 11.18
CA LYS A 234 7.30 16.05 11.70
C LYS A 234 6.34 16.84 10.81
N LEU A 235 5.93 16.30 9.66
CA LEU A 235 5.21 17.05 8.62
C LEU A 235 3.68 16.91 8.67
N PHE A 236 3.19 15.73 9.06
CA PHE A 236 1.77 15.38 8.97
C PHE A 236 1.20 14.92 10.32
N VAL A 237 1.74 15.49 11.41
CA VAL A 237 1.36 15.18 12.81
C VAL A 237 0.21 16.06 13.25
#